data_AF-A0A257LF26-F1
#
_entry.id   AF-A0A257LF26-F1
#
_cell.length_a   1.000
_cell.length_b   1.000
_cell.length_c   1.000
_cell.angle_alpha   90.00
_cell.angle_beta   90.00
_cell.angle_gamma   90.00
#
_symmetry.space_group_name_H-M   'P 1'
#
loop_
_entity.id
_entity.type
_entity.pdbx_description
1 polymer ?
#
loop_
_entity_poly.entity_id
_entity_poly.type
_entity_poly.pdbx_seq_one_letter_code
_entity_poly.pdbx_strand_id
1 'polypeptide(L)'
;MSNLPFDPLLVAILAPLAVALAIACGLPKRFSVKLAYVGFGLPLLLALHVWFYYGGVPQTSGYAFLTSYSTGLDGLGIGLKLGLNGISLPLFVLAGIVGFAAGLYAIQSGAERLKIYLMLLLIMQGGLMGVFASVDIFFFYFFHELALIPTFIMVGVWGGRDRNYA
;
A
#
# COMPACT_ATOMS: atom_id res chain seq x y z
N MET A 1 -22.30 9.68 -5.04
CA MET A 1 -22.15 9.40 -3.60
C MET A 1 -21.65 7.96 -3.47
N SER A 2 -20.32 7.73 -3.48
CA SER A 2 -19.75 6.40 -3.25
C SER A 2 -19.90 6.09 -1.75
N ASN A 3 -21.04 5.52 -1.38
CA ASN A 3 -21.45 5.21 -0.01
C ASN A 3 -20.69 3.99 0.55
N LEU A 4 -19.36 4.05 0.60
CA LEU A 4 -18.63 3.18 1.50
C LEU A 4 -18.69 3.80 2.91
N PRO A 5 -19.02 3.03 3.95
CA PRO A 5 -19.07 3.54 5.32
C PRO A 5 -17.68 3.81 5.91
N PHE A 6 -16.63 3.60 5.11
CA PHE A 6 -15.22 3.73 5.48
C PHE A 6 -14.44 4.42 4.36
N ASP A 7 -13.27 4.95 4.70
CA ASP A 7 -12.35 5.57 3.75
C ASP A 7 -11.60 4.49 2.92
N PRO A 8 -11.83 4.41 1.60
CA PRO A 8 -11.20 3.39 0.77
C PRO A 8 -9.69 3.57 0.65
N LEU A 9 -9.17 4.81 0.72
CA LEU A 9 -7.73 5.07 0.61
C LEU A 9 -7.00 4.57 1.86
N LEU A 10 -7.54 4.91 3.03
CA LEU A 10 -6.97 4.46 4.30
C LEU A 10 -6.98 2.94 4.42
N VAL A 11 -8.08 2.27 4.02
CA VAL A 11 -8.16 0.81 4.07
C VAL A 11 -7.19 0.17 3.06
N ALA A 12 -7.02 0.73 1.86
CA ALA A 12 -6.05 0.22 0.89
C ALA A 12 -4.60 0.31 1.40
N ILE A 13 -4.28 1.32 2.21
CA ILE A 13 -2.97 1.47 2.85
C ILE A 13 -2.82 0.50 4.02
N LEU A 14 -3.79 0.46 4.93
CA LEU A 14 -3.67 -0.28 6.19
C LEU A 14 -3.86 -1.79 6.03
N ALA A 15 -4.68 -2.26 5.08
CA ALA A 15 -4.93 -3.68 4.89
C ALA A 15 -3.64 -4.50 4.67
N PRO A 16 -2.74 -4.16 3.72
CA PRO A 16 -1.49 -4.89 3.54
C PRO A 16 -0.56 -4.75 4.76
N LEU A 17 -0.49 -3.58 5.39
CA LEU A 17 0.32 -3.36 6.59
C LEU A 17 -0.15 -4.20 7.79
N ALA A 18 -1.47 -4.30 8.00
CA ALA A 18 -2.06 -5.11 9.05
C ALA A 18 -1.76 -6.60 8.83
N VAL A 19 -1.83 -7.08 7.59
CA VAL A 19 -1.43 -8.46 7.26
C VAL A 19 0.07 -8.67 7.47
N ALA A 20 0.91 -7.71 7.06
CA ALA A 20 2.35 -7.78 7.30
C ALA A 20 2.68 -7.88 8.79
N LEU A 21 2.04 -7.04 9.62
CA LEU A 21 2.19 -7.07 11.08
C LEU A 21 1.74 -8.41 11.67
N ALA A 22 0.60 -8.94 11.22
CA ALA A 22 0.13 -10.24 11.66
C ALA A 22 1.11 -11.37 11.32
N ILE A 23 1.74 -11.32 10.13
CA ILE A 23 2.80 -12.26 9.74
C ILE A 23 4.04 -12.09 10.63
N ALA A 24 4.44 -10.84 10.94
CA ALA A 24 5.56 -10.52 11.82
C ALA A 24 5.35 -11.05 13.25
N CYS A 25 4.12 -10.99 13.77
CA CYS A 25 3.74 -11.54 15.08
C CYS A 25 3.76 -13.08 15.16
N GLY A 26 4.21 -13.77 14.11
CA GLY A 26 4.49 -15.20 14.17
C GLY A 26 3.39 -16.10 13.63
N LEU A 27 2.49 -15.59 12.77
CA LEU A 27 1.45 -16.41 12.16
C LEU A 27 2.00 -17.69 11.49
N PRO A 28 1.27 -18.82 11.58
CA PRO A 28 1.65 -20.04 10.89
C PRO A 28 1.63 -19.83 9.37
N LYS A 29 2.56 -20.50 8.65
CA LYS A 29 2.75 -20.34 7.19
C LYS A 29 1.44 -20.48 6.40
N ARG A 30 0.58 -21.44 6.79
CA ARG A 30 -0.73 -21.66 6.13
C ARG A 30 -1.64 -20.44 6.21
N PHE A 31 -1.67 -19.75 7.35
CA PHE A 31 -2.48 -18.54 7.53
C PHE A 31 -1.83 -17.32 6.88
N SER A 32 -0.50 -17.20 6.96
CA SER A 32 0.23 -16.11 6.28
C SER A 32 -0.07 -16.06 4.78
N VAL A 33 -0.08 -17.21 4.10
CA VAL A 33 -0.38 -17.28 2.66
C VAL A 33 -1.84 -16.89 2.37
N LYS A 34 -2.80 -17.41 3.14
CA LYS A 34 -4.22 -17.07 2.97
C LYS A 34 -4.48 -15.58 3.16
N LEU A 35 -3.91 -14.99 4.21
CA LEU A 35 -4.04 -13.56 4.48
C LEU A 35 -3.29 -12.71 3.46
N ALA A 36 -2.18 -13.18 2.88
CA ALA A 36 -1.47 -12.46 1.83
C ALA A 36 -2.36 -12.23 0.59
N TYR A 37 -3.16 -13.21 0.17
CA TYR A 37 -4.14 -13.00 -0.92
C TYR A 37 -5.11 -11.85 -0.62
N VAL A 38 -5.57 -11.75 0.63
CA VAL A 38 -6.45 -10.66 1.07
C VAL A 38 -5.66 -9.33 1.14
N GLY A 39 -4.45 -9.35 1.69
CA GLY A 39 -3.59 -8.17 1.83
C GLY A 39 -3.19 -7.53 0.50
N PHE A 40 -3.00 -8.33 -0.55
CA PHE A 40 -2.74 -7.81 -1.90
C PHE A 40 -4.03 -7.58 -2.72
N GLY A 41 -5.07 -8.38 -2.49
CA GLY A 41 -6.33 -8.28 -3.23
C GLY A 41 -7.18 -7.09 -2.81
N LEU A 42 -7.27 -6.79 -1.51
CA LEU A 42 -8.09 -5.67 -1.01
C LEU A 42 -7.63 -4.30 -1.58
N PRO A 43 -6.34 -3.94 -1.59
CA PRO A 43 -5.88 -2.70 -2.21
C PRO A 43 -6.25 -2.61 -3.69
N LEU A 44 -6.11 -3.71 -4.45
CA LEU A 44 -6.51 -3.74 -5.86
C LEU A 44 -8.02 -3.47 -6.02
N LEU A 45 -8.86 -4.16 -5.24
CA LEU A 45 -10.31 -3.97 -5.31
C LEU A 45 -10.73 -2.54 -4.96
N LEU A 46 -10.10 -1.94 -3.95
CA LEU A 46 -10.36 -0.56 -3.56
C LEU A 46 -9.83 0.43 -4.61
N ALA A 47 -8.68 0.17 -5.22
CA ALA A 47 -8.16 1.03 -6.28
C ALA A 47 -9.05 0.99 -7.53
N LEU A 48 -9.53 -0.19 -7.94
CA LEU A 48 -10.50 -0.33 -9.02
C LEU A 48 -11.85 0.33 -8.67
N HIS A 49 -12.32 0.18 -7.43
CA HIS A 49 -13.51 0.89 -6.97
C HIS A 49 -13.34 2.40 -7.14
N VAL A 50 -12.25 2.97 -6.63
CA VAL A 50 -12.01 4.40 -6.72
C VAL A 50 -11.85 4.87 -8.18
N TRP A 51 -11.23 4.07 -9.06
CA TRP A 51 -11.17 4.35 -10.51
C TRP A 51 -12.54 4.54 -11.14
N PHE A 52 -13.46 3.59 -10.96
CA PHE A 52 -14.78 3.65 -11.60
C PHE A 52 -15.67 4.76 -11.04
N TYR A 53 -15.49 5.14 -9.77
CA TYR A 53 -16.32 6.15 -9.11
C TYR A 53 -15.71 7.57 -9.17
N TYR A 54 -14.46 7.73 -9.61
CA TYR A 54 -13.77 9.02 -9.64
C TYR A 54 -14.54 10.13 -10.36
N GLY A 55 -15.14 9.82 -11.52
CA GLY A 55 -15.90 10.81 -12.30
C GLY A 55 -17.19 11.30 -11.64
N GLY A 56 -17.71 10.56 -10.64
CA GLY A 56 -18.93 10.89 -9.92
C GLY A 56 -18.71 11.53 -8.54
N VAL A 57 -17.46 11.79 -8.16
CA VAL A 57 -17.10 12.37 -6.86
C VAL A 57 -16.72 13.84 -7.03
N PRO A 58 -17.35 14.76 -6.27
CA PRO A 58 -16.96 16.17 -6.26
C PRO A 58 -15.50 16.34 -5.86
N GLN A 59 -14.78 17.16 -6.62
CA GLN A 59 -13.39 17.47 -6.36
C GLN A 59 -13.32 18.66 -5.39
N THR A 60 -12.59 18.52 -4.30
CA THR A 60 -12.28 19.61 -3.37
C THR A 60 -10.81 19.95 -3.52
N SER A 61 -10.48 21.19 -3.88
CA SER A 61 -9.10 21.62 -4.13
C SER A 61 -8.34 20.77 -5.16
N GLY A 62 -9.06 20.20 -6.14
CA GLY A 62 -8.48 19.34 -7.17
C GLY A 62 -8.28 17.87 -6.78
N TYR A 63 -8.79 17.45 -5.62
CA TYR A 63 -8.73 16.05 -5.15
C TYR A 63 -10.13 15.47 -4.92
N ALA A 64 -10.33 14.22 -5.32
CA ALA A 64 -11.47 13.37 -4.95
C ALA A 64 -11.08 12.45 -3.80
N PHE A 65 -12.10 11.93 -3.11
CA PHE A 65 -11.92 11.09 -1.93
C PHE A 65 -11.03 11.75 -0.87
N LEU A 66 -11.14 13.08 -0.75
CA LEU A 66 -10.32 13.86 0.17
C LEU A 66 -10.77 13.60 1.61
N THR A 67 -9.90 13.01 2.41
CA THR A 67 -10.08 12.78 3.84
C THR A 67 -8.90 13.36 4.61
N SER A 68 -9.13 13.79 5.84
CA SER A 68 -8.09 14.41 6.68
C SER A 68 -8.20 13.86 8.09
N TYR A 69 -7.09 13.33 8.59
CA TYR A 69 -6.96 12.81 9.94
C TYR A 69 -5.97 13.68 10.71
N SER A 70 -6.42 14.24 11.84
CA SER A 70 -5.57 15.04 12.74
C SER A 70 -4.54 14.13 13.40
N THR A 71 -3.29 14.57 13.39
CA THR A 71 -2.17 13.85 14.02
C THR A 71 -1.77 14.45 15.38
N GLY A 72 -2.41 15.56 15.77
CA GLY A 72 -1.97 16.40 16.89
C GLY A 72 -0.78 17.31 16.55
N LEU A 73 -0.19 17.17 15.35
CA LEU A 73 0.89 18.02 14.83
C LEU A 73 0.38 18.97 13.73
N ASP A 74 -0.93 19.22 13.69
CA ASP A 74 -1.56 20.08 12.67
C ASP A 74 -0.98 21.50 12.69
N GLY A 75 -0.53 21.98 13.86
CA GLY A 75 0.16 23.27 14.00
C GLY A 75 1.52 23.36 13.30
N LEU A 76 2.13 22.21 12.97
CA LEU A 76 3.34 22.11 12.14
C LEU A 76 3.00 21.83 10.66
N GLY A 77 1.71 21.83 10.29
CA GLY A 77 1.24 21.47 8.96
C GLY A 77 1.29 19.96 8.66
N ILE A 78 1.52 19.11 9.67
CA ILE A 78 1.61 17.66 9.52
C ILE A 78 0.24 17.06 9.85
N GLY A 79 -0.62 16.92 8.83
CA GLY A 79 -1.85 16.14 8.90
C GLY A 79 -1.72 14.90 8.04
N LEU A 80 -2.52 13.86 8.30
CA LEU A 80 -2.67 12.77 7.33
C LEU A 80 -3.83 13.12 6.41
N LYS A 81 -3.54 13.81 5.31
CA LYS A 81 -4.52 14.06 4.25
C LYS A 81 -4.34 13.06 3.12
N LEU A 82 -5.41 12.33 2.82
CA LEU A 82 -5.48 11.38 1.72
C LEU A 82 -6.43 11.90 0.66
N GLY A 83 -6.09 11.73 -0.61
CA GLY A 83 -6.91 12.17 -1.72
C GLY A 83 -6.28 11.81 -3.05
N LEU A 84 -7.10 11.71 -4.10
CA LEU A 84 -6.63 11.40 -5.44
C LEU A 84 -6.97 12.49 -6.44
N ASN A 85 -6.02 12.84 -7.30
CA ASN A 85 -6.19 13.76 -8.41
C ASN A 85 -6.00 13.01 -9.75
N GLY A 86 -6.05 13.73 -10.87
CA GLY A 86 -5.94 13.13 -12.20
C GLY A 86 -4.61 12.40 -12.47
N ILE A 87 -3.54 12.72 -11.72
CA ILE A 87 -2.23 12.08 -11.85
C ILE A 87 -2.08 10.93 -10.85
N SER A 88 -2.49 11.14 -9.60
CA SER A 88 -2.30 10.12 -8.56
C SER A 88 -3.27 8.96 -8.68
N LEU A 89 -4.47 9.18 -9.24
CA LEU A 89 -5.45 8.11 -9.48
C LEU A 89 -4.88 6.94 -10.32
N PRO A 90 -4.37 7.16 -11.56
CA PRO A 90 -3.84 6.05 -12.36
C PRO A 90 -2.64 5.37 -11.69
N LEU A 91 -1.79 6.12 -10.98
CA LEU A 91 -0.64 5.56 -10.26
C LEU A 91 -1.06 4.70 -9.06
N PHE A 92 -2.08 5.13 -8.32
CA PHE A 92 -2.67 4.37 -7.23
C PHE A 92 -3.28 3.04 -7.74
N VAL A 93 -4.00 3.08 -8.86
CA VAL A 93 -4.55 1.89 -9.52
C VAL A 93 -3.44 0.97 -10.02
N LEU A 94 -2.42 1.52 -10.66
CA LEU A 94 -1.28 0.76 -11.14
C LEU A 94 -0.57 0.04 -9.99
N ALA A 95 -0.32 0.72 -8.87
CA ALA A 95 0.28 0.12 -7.70
C ALA A 95 -0.59 -1.02 -7.12
N GLY A 96 -1.92 -0.90 -7.18
CA GLY A 96 -2.84 -1.96 -6.79
C GLY A 96 -2.69 -3.20 -7.68
N ILE A 97 -2.67 -3.01 -9.00
CA ILE A 97 -2.54 -4.07 -10.01
C ILE A 97 -1.18 -4.76 -9.91
N VAL A 98 -0.10 -3.98 -9.92
CA VAL A 98 1.28 -4.50 -9.88
C VAL A 98 1.55 -5.21 -8.56
N GLY A 99 1.13 -4.64 -7.43
CA GLY A 99 1.28 -5.28 -6.14
C GLY A 99 0.48 -6.57 -6.00
N PHE A 100 -0.72 -6.64 -6.59
CA PHE A 100 -1.48 -7.89 -6.65
C PHE A 100 -0.77 -8.96 -7.49
N ALA A 101 -0.30 -8.60 -8.69
CA ALA A 101 0.46 -9.52 -9.55
C ALA A 101 1.74 -10.01 -8.85
N ALA A 102 2.50 -9.11 -8.23
CA ALA A 102 3.69 -9.43 -7.45
C ALA A 102 3.35 -10.36 -6.27
N GLY A 103 2.26 -10.10 -5.55
CA GLY A 103 1.77 -10.94 -4.46
C GLY A 103 1.39 -12.35 -4.92
N LEU A 104 0.67 -12.48 -6.04
CA LEU A 104 0.33 -13.79 -6.61
C LEU A 104 1.57 -14.59 -7.00
N TYR A 105 2.52 -13.94 -7.67
CA TYR A 105 3.79 -14.55 -8.02
C TYR A 105 4.57 -14.98 -6.77
N ALA A 106 4.68 -14.09 -5.78
CA ALA A 106 5.38 -14.34 -4.52
C ALA A 106 4.85 -15.57 -3.81
N ILE A 107 3.53 -15.74 -3.72
CA ILE A 107 2.90 -16.89 -3.07
C ILE A 107 3.27 -18.22 -3.77
N GLN A 108 3.42 -18.20 -5.10
CA GLN A 108 3.72 -19.39 -5.91
C GLN A 108 5.22 -19.62 -6.15
N SER A 109 6.06 -18.63 -5.84
CA SER A 109 7.50 -18.62 -6.15
C SER A 109 8.33 -19.70 -5.46
N GLY A 110 7.82 -20.29 -4.37
CA GLY A 110 8.60 -21.21 -3.54
C GLY A 110 9.78 -20.54 -2.80
N ALA A 111 9.77 -19.21 -2.67
CA ALA A 111 10.86 -18.44 -2.08
C ALA A 111 11.29 -18.96 -0.70
N GLU A 112 12.61 -18.99 -0.47
CA GLU A 112 13.17 -19.27 0.85
C GLU A 112 12.61 -18.26 1.86
N ARG A 113 12.25 -18.72 3.06
CA ARG A 113 11.64 -17.87 4.11
C ARG A 113 10.43 -17.08 3.62
N LEU A 114 9.55 -17.73 2.83
CA LEU A 114 8.33 -17.16 2.24
C LEU A 114 7.55 -16.19 3.15
N LYS A 115 7.44 -16.47 4.46
CA LYS A 115 6.75 -15.57 5.40
C LYS A 115 7.36 -14.16 5.43
N ILE A 116 8.68 -14.07 5.51
CA ILE A 116 9.41 -12.79 5.54
C ILE A 116 9.30 -12.11 4.17
N TYR A 117 9.42 -12.89 3.09
CA TYR A 117 9.26 -12.39 1.72
C TYR A 117 7.88 -11.73 1.50
N LEU A 118 6.79 -12.41 1.89
CA LEU A 118 5.43 -11.87 1.79
C LEU A 118 5.23 -10.67 2.71
N MET A 119 5.77 -10.70 3.94
CA MET A 119 5.69 -9.58 4.88
C MET A 119 6.32 -8.31 4.29
N LEU A 120 7.53 -8.41 3.74
CA LEU A 120 8.23 -7.26 3.14
C LEU A 120 7.49 -6.71 1.91
N LEU A 121 6.98 -7.59 1.04
CA LEU A 121 6.18 -7.17 -0.11
C LEU A 121 4.87 -6.48 0.30
N LEU A 122 4.23 -6.93 1.38
CA LEU A 122 3.02 -6.29 1.91
C LEU A 122 3.34 -4.92 2.52
N ILE A 123 4.47 -4.77 3.22
CA ILE A 123 4.92 -3.44 3.70
C ILE A 123 5.15 -2.50 2.52
N MET A 124 5.84 -2.98 1.50
CA MET A 124 6.08 -2.21 0.27
C MET A 124 4.77 -1.82 -0.43
N GLN A 125 3.79 -2.73 -0.48
CA GLN A 125 2.48 -2.44 -1.05
C GLN A 125 1.73 -1.36 -0.28
N GLY A 126 1.73 -1.42 1.05
CA GLY A 126 1.12 -0.38 1.89
C GLY A 126 1.81 0.98 1.70
N GLY A 127 3.14 1.00 1.62
CA GLY A 127 3.91 2.20 1.28
C GLY A 127 3.52 2.77 -0.08
N LEU A 128 3.51 1.96 -1.14
CA LEU A 128 3.13 2.41 -2.50
C LEU A 128 1.70 2.96 -2.57
N MET A 129 0.73 2.31 -1.92
CA MET A 129 -0.63 2.83 -1.79
C MET A 129 -0.62 4.20 -1.11
N GLY A 130 0.14 4.33 -0.02
CA GLY A 130 0.24 5.56 0.77
C GLY A 130 0.90 6.71 0.02
N VAL A 131 1.96 6.44 -0.75
CA VAL A 131 2.66 7.45 -1.56
C VAL A 131 1.69 8.12 -2.53
N PHE A 132 0.91 7.34 -3.28
CA PHE A 132 0.01 7.90 -4.28
C PHE A 132 -1.29 8.47 -3.69
N ALA A 133 -1.70 8.02 -2.50
CA ALA A 133 -2.87 8.59 -1.81
C ALA A 133 -2.54 9.85 -1.00
N SER A 134 -1.29 10.11 -0.64
CA SER A 134 -0.92 11.22 0.25
C SER A 134 -0.95 12.56 -0.45
N VAL A 135 -1.59 13.54 0.19
CA VAL A 135 -1.63 14.94 -0.25
C VAL A 135 -0.53 15.76 0.45
N ASP A 136 -0.21 15.45 1.70
CA ASP A 136 0.82 16.16 2.46
C ASP A 136 2.22 15.60 2.19
N ILE A 137 3.20 16.49 2.01
CA ILE A 137 4.59 16.14 1.66
C ILE A 137 5.27 15.23 2.69
N PHE A 138 4.95 15.41 3.97
CA PHE A 138 5.52 14.61 5.05
C PHE A 138 5.10 13.15 4.94
N PHE A 139 3.80 12.88 4.77
CA PHE A 139 3.29 11.51 4.63
C PHE A 139 3.66 10.90 3.29
N PHE A 140 3.71 11.69 2.21
CA PHE A 140 4.27 11.25 0.94
C PHE A 140 5.69 10.70 1.12
N TYR A 141 6.58 11.46 1.78
CA TYR A 141 7.94 11.03 2.07
C TYR A 141 7.99 9.83 3.02
N PHE A 142 7.18 9.83 4.08
CA PHE A 142 7.09 8.72 5.03
C PHE A 142 6.72 7.40 4.34
N PHE A 143 5.67 7.39 3.50
CA PHE A 143 5.26 6.19 2.78
C PHE A 143 6.28 5.78 1.70
N HIS A 144 7.00 6.74 1.12
CA HIS A 144 8.09 6.45 0.19
C HIS A 144 9.22 5.69 0.90
N GLU A 145 9.68 6.19 2.05
CA GLU A 145 10.69 5.50 2.88
C GLU A 145 10.18 4.14 3.39
N LEU A 146 8.89 4.05 3.74
CA LEU A 146 8.26 2.80 4.15
C LEU A 146 8.30 1.73 3.06
N ALA A 147 8.18 2.12 1.79
CA ALA A 147 8.31 1.19 0.66
C ALA A 147 9.77 0.86 0.34
N LEU A 148 10.67 1.83 0.51
CA LEU A 148 12.08 1.74 0.16
C LEU A 148 12.88 0.82 1.09
N ILE A 149 12.63 0.86 2.40
CA ILE A 149 13.32 -0.01 3.37
C ILE A 149 13.16 -1.51 3.04
N PRO A 150 11.93 -2.04 2.82
CA PRO A 150 11.72 -3.42 2.38
C PRO A 150 12.43 -3.75 1.07
N THR A 151 12.47 -2.83 0.10
CA THR A 151 13.13 -3.06 -1.19
C THR A 151 14.60 -3.40 -0.99
N PHE A 152 15.33 -2.63 -0.18
CA PHE A 152 16.74 -2.90 0.13
C PHE A 152 16.95 -4.27 0.78
N ILE A 153 16.11 -4.63 1.76
CA ILE A 153 16.20 -5.94 2.42
C ILE A 153 15.93 -7.06 1.41
N MET A 154 14.94 -6.88 0.55
CA MET A 154 14.56 -7.88 -0.43
C MET A 154 15.65 -8.13 -1.47
N VAL A 155 16.28 -7.06 -1.96
CA VAL A 155 17.43 -7.16 -2.87
C VAL A 155 18.60 -7.84 -2.17
N GLY A 156 18.94 -7.47 -0.94
CA GLY A 156 20.06 -8.07 -0.21
C GLY A 156 19.89 -9.57 0.09
N VAL A 157 18.66 -10.04 0.33
CA VAL A 157 18.40 -11.45 0.68
C VAL A 157 18.07 -12.32 -0.53
N TRP A 158 17.21 -11.86 -1.44
CA TRP A 158 16.71 -12.63 -2.59
C TRP A 158 17.22 -12.12 -3.95
N GLY A 159 18.06 -11.09 -3.98
CA GLY A 159 18.69 -10.59 -5.20
C GLY A 159 19.69 -11.58 -5.82
N GLY A 160 20.06 -11.31 -7.06
CA GLY A 160 20.98 -12.15 -7.85
C GLY A 160 22.46 -12.03 -7.45
N ARG A 161 23.36 -12.40 -8.38
CA ARG A 161 24.82 -12.50 -8.15
C ARG A 161 25.48 -11.25 -7.56
N ASP A 162 24.97 -10.05 -7.85
CA ASP A 162 25.57 -8.76 -7.44
C ASP A 162 24.74 -8.00 -6.39
N ARG A 163 23.94 -8.71 -5.60
CA ARG A 163 23.03 -8.12 -4.58
C ARG A 163 23.66 -7.24 -3.49
N ASN A 164 24.98 -7.24 -3.35
CA ASN A 164 25.69 -6.37 -2.40
C ASN A 164 26.02 -4.99 -2.98
N TYR A 165 25.87 -4.80 -4.30
CA TYR A 165 26.17 -3.55 -5.02
C TYR A 165 24.90 -2.79 -5.44
N ALA A 166 23.71 -3.40 -5.34
CA ALA A 166 22.41 -2.88 -5.78
C ALA A 166 21.58 -2.35 -4.60
#